data_AF-A0A379S6L0-F1
#
_entry.id   AF-A0A379S6L0-F1
#
_cell.length_a   1.000
_cell.length_b   1.000
_cell.length_c   1.000
_cell.angle_alpha   90.00
_cell.angle_beta   90.00
_cell.angle_gamma   90.00
#
_symmetry.space_group_name_H-M   'P 1'
#
loop_
_entity.id
_entity.type
_entity.pdbx_description
1 polymer ?
#
loop_
_entity_poly.entity_id
_entity_poly.type
_entity_poly.pdbx_seq_one_letter_code
_entity_poly.pdbx_strand_id
1 'polypeptide(L)'
;MLTVTQMLRKHGVVGKFVEFYGDGLDSLPLADRATIANMSPEYGATCGFFPIDAITLEYMRLSGRSDDLVELVETYAKAQGMWRNPGDEPVFTSTLELDMGDVEASLAGPKRPQDRVALGDVPKAFAASAELELNAAQKDRQPVDYTMNGQPYQLPDGAVVIAAITSCTNTSNPSVLMAAGLLAKKAVTLGLKRQPWVKASLAPGSKGSV
;
A
#
# COMPACT_ATOMS: atom_id res chain seq x y z
N MET A 1 -5.27 1.21 -1.32
CA MET A 1 -4.38 2.38 -1.11
C MET A 1 -4.01 3.09 -2.41
N LEU A 2 -3.32 2.46 -3.39
CA LEU A 2 -2.89 3.16 -4.63
C LEU A 2 -4.05 3.81 -5.41
N THR A 3 -5.20 3.13 -5.48
CA THR A 3 -6.43 3.68 -6.09
C THR A 3 -6.86 4.98 -5.40
N VAL A 4 -6.90 4.99 -4.06
CA VAL A 4 -7.24 6.16 -3.24
C VAL A 4 -6.26 7.31 -3.50
N THR A 5 -4.96 7.04 -3.50
CA THR A 5 -3.92 8.05 -3.79
C THR A 5 -4.11 8.68 -5.17
N GLN A 6 -4.37 7.86 -6.20
CA GLN A 6 -4.62 8.35 -7.56
C GLN A 6 -5.88 9.23 -7.63
N MET A 7 -6.99 8.78 -7.02
CA MET A 7 -8.27 9.51 -7.02
C MET A 7 -8.15 10.86 -6.32
N LEU A 8 -7.59 10.89 -5.11
CA LEU A 8 -7.43 12.11 -4.33
C LEU A 8 -6.45 13.08 -4.99
N ARG A 9 -5.38 12.57 -5.60
CA ARG A 9 -4.44 13.41 -6.36
C ARG A 9 -5.11 14.06 -7.57
N LYS A 10 -5.93 13.31 -8.30
CA LYS A 10 -6.71 13.81 -9.45
C LYS A 10 -7.74 14.85 -9.02
N HIS A 11 -8.36 14.64 -7.86
CA HIS A 11 -9.36 15.56 -7.31
C HIS A 11 -8.76 16.88 -6.79
N GLY A 12 -7.51 16.87 -6.31
CA GLY A 12 -6.82 18.08 -5.87
C GLY A 12 -7.13 18.47 -4.43
N VAL A 13 -6.57 17.70 -3.49
CA VAL A 13 -6.76 17.89 -2.04
C VAL A 13 -5.60 18.61 -1.36
N VAL A 14 -4.79 19.36 -2.10
CA VAL A 14 -3.62 20.07 -1.57
C VAL A 14 -4.02 21.05 -0.47
N GLY A 15 -3.44 20.88 0.72
CA GLY A 15 -3.70 21.73 1.89
C GLY A 15 -5.05 21.48 2.58
N LYS A 16 -5.79 20.44 2.18
CA LYS A 16 -7.11 20.09 2.74
C LYS A 16 -7.02 18.88 3.67
N PHE A 17 -8.04 18.72 4.50
CA PHE A 17 -8.27 17.50 5.26
C PHE A 17 -9.05 16.52 4.39
N VAL A 18 -8.68 15.24 4.45
CA VAL A 18 -9.43 14.16 3.83
C VAL A 18 -9.93 13.28 4.95
N GLU A 19 -11.25 13.21 5.11
CA GLU A 19 -11.91 12.32 6.05
C GLU A 19 -12.57 11.17 5.28
N PHE A 20 -12.31 9.95 5.73
CA PHE A 20 -12.90 8.74 5.18
C PHE A 20 -14.15 8.39 5.98
N TYR A 21 -15.26 8.11 5.29
CA TYR A 21 -16.55 7.79 5.88
C TYR A 21 -17.29 6.72 5.05
N GLY A 22 -18.47 6.31 5.52
CA GLY A 22 -19.31 5.29 4.89
C GLY A 22 -19.13 3.88 5.47
N ASP A 23 -20.07 3.00 5.16
CA ASP A 23 -20.18 1.66 5.75
C ASP A 23 -19.07 0.69 5.30
N GLY A 24 -18.39 1.01 4.19
CA GLY A 24 -17.21 0.26 3.76
C GLY A 24 -16.10 0.20 4.82
N LEU A 25 -16.06 1.17 5.75
CA LEU A 25 -15.06 1.20 6.82
C LEU A 25 -15.20 0.03 7.81
N ASP A 26 -16.40 -0.54 8.00
CA ASP A 26 -16.61 -1.67 8.92
C ASP A 26 -15.88 -2.94 8.47
N SER A 27 -15.58 -3.03 7.17
CA SER A 27 -14.81 -4.13 6.58
C SER A 27 -13.31 -3.85 6.44
N LEU A 28 -12.86 -2.63 6.78
CA LEU A 28 -11.50 -2.18 6.54
C LEU A 28 -10.67 -2.23 7.84
N PRO A 29 -9.73 -3.18 7.97
CA PRO A 29 -8.88 -3.30 9.17
C PRO A 29 -8.10 -2.03 9.47
N LEU A 30 -7.79 -1.79 10.74
CA LEU A 30 -7.08 -0.56 11.14
C LEU A 30 -5.70 -0.41 10.48
N ALA A 31 -5.00 -1.52 10.22
CA ALA A 31 -3.73 -1.48 9.49
C ALA A 31 -3.88 -0.91 8.08
N ASP A 32 -4.96 -1.24 7.36
CA ASP A 32 -5.23 -0.71 6.02
C ASP A 32 -5.60 0.78 6.08
N ARG A 33 -6.38 1.18 7.09
CA ARG A 33 -6.68 2.60 7.37
C ARG A 33 -5.39 3.40 7.60
N ALA A 34 -4.48 2.86 8.42
CA ALA A 34 -3.18 3.47 8.69
C ALA A 34 -2.31 3.56 7.42
N THR A 35 -2.30 2.53 6.57
CA THR A 35 -1.61 2.55 5.27
C THR A 35 -2.16 3.67 4.37
N ILE A 36 -3.49 3.84 4.29
CA ILE A 36 -4.11 4.90 3.49
C ILE A 36 -3.77 6.28 4.07
N ALA A 37 -3.96 6.47 5.37
CA ALA A 37 -3.68 7.75 6.04
C ALA A 37 -2.19 8.15 5.97
N ASN A 38 -1.28 7.18 6.06
CA ASN A 38 0.17 7.41 5.94
C ASN A 38 0.56 8.00 4.58
N MET A 39 -0.21 7.71 3.53
CA MET A 39 0.02 8.21 2.17
C MET A 39 -0.51 9.64 1.92
N SER A 40 -0.92 10.35 2.98
CA SER A 40 -1.45 11.73 2.88
C SER A 40 -0.55 12.69 2.09
N PRO A 41 0.77 12.71 2.30
CA PRO A 41 1.67 13.55 1.52
C PRO A 41 1.64 13.24 0.02
N GLU A 42 1.49 11.97 -0.38
CA GLU A 42 1.51 11.52 -1.77
C GLU A 42 0.30 12.04 -2.56
N TYR A 43 -0.90 12.03 -1.96
CA TYR A 43 -2.08 12.66 -2.59
C TYR A 43 -2.23 14.15 -2.27
N GLY A 44 -1.41 14.69 -1.38
CA GLY A 44 -1.25 16.12 -1.11
C GLY A 44 -2.10 16.66 0.04
N ALA A 45 -2.83 15.82 0.76
CA ALA A 45 -3.64 16.27 1.88
C ALA A 45 -2.76 16.67 3.08
N THR A 46 -3.27 17.59 3.88
CA THR A 46 -2.70 17.93 5.20
C THR A 46 -2.84 16.76 6.17
N CYS A 47 -3.96 16.05 6.11
CA CYS A 47 -4.28 14.93 6.98
C CYS A 47 -5.24 13.96 6.25
N GLY A 48 -5.02 12.66 6.46
CA GLY A 48 -5.96 11.59 6.15
C GLY A 48 -6.53 11.05 7.46
N PHE A 49 -7.83 11.22 7.67
CA PHE A 49 -8.49 10.97 8.93
C PHE A 49 -9.51 9.84 8.80
N PHE A 50 -9.45 8.88 9.73
CA PHE A 50 -10.47 7.86 9.91
C PHE A 50 -11.07 8.05 11.32
N PRO A 51 -12.40 8.10 11.45
CA PRO A 51 -13.04 8.30 12.74
C PRO A 51 -12.87 7.09 13.68
N ILE A 52 -13.09 7.32 14.97
CA ILE A 52 -13.03 6.27 16.00
C ILE A 52 -14.30 5.41 15.88
N ASP A 53 -14.10 4.10 15.89
CA ASP A 53 -15.16 3.10 15.81
C ASP A 53 -14.74 1.79 16.50
N ALA A 54 -15.57 0.75 16.37
CA ALA A 54 -15.32 -0.56 16.98
C ALA A 54 -13.99 -1.19 16.51
N ILE A 55 -13.60 -1.02 15.24
CA ILE A 55 -12.33 -1.53 14.70
C ILE A 55 -11.13 -0.84 15.36
N THR A 56 -11.27 0.45 15.68
CA THR A 56 -10.26 1.17 16.47
C THR A 56 -10.06 0.54 17.85
N LEU A 57 -11.16 0.23 18.54
CA LEU A 57 -11.10 -0.41 19.87
C LEU A 57 -10.56 -1.84 19.81
N GLU A 58 -10.95 -2.61 18.79
CA GLU A 58 -10.40 -3.95 18.55
C GLU A 58 -8.89 -3.91 18.37
N TYR A 59 -8.37 -2.96 17.58
CA TYR A 59 -6.94 -2.79 17.42
C TYR A 59 -6.25 -2.38 18.73
N MET A 60 -6.87 -1.51 19.55
CA MET A 60 -6.33 -1.16 20.86
C MET A 60 -6.16 -2.41 21.75
N ARG A 61 -7.18 -3.27 21.81
CA ARG A 61 -7.10 -4.54 22.56
C ARG A 61 -6.02 -5.47 21.98
N LEU A 62 -6.02 -5.67 20.67
CA LEU A 62 -5.04 -6.51 19.96
C LEU A 62 -3.60 -6.08 20.26
N SER A 63 -3.38 -4.78 20.42
CA SER A 63 -2.08 -4.19 20.65
C SER A 63 -1.76 -3.97 22.14
N GLY A 64 -2.48 -4.67 23.02
CA GLY A 64 -2.16 -4.82 24.44
C GLY A 64 -2.62 -3.66 25.34
N ARG A 65 -3.55 -2.81 24.89
CA ARG A 65 -4.14 -1.78 25.77
C ARG A 65 -5.12 -2.43 26.74
N SER A 66 -5.18 -1.95 27.98
CA SER A 66 -6.09 -2.47 29.00
C SER A 66 -7.55 -2.22 28.64
N ASP A 67 -8.44 -3.10 29.11
CA ASP A 67 -9.88 -2.94 28.91
C ASP A 67 -10.41 -1.63 29.51
N ASP A 68 -9.93 -1.23 30.71
CA ASP A 68 -10.28 0.07 31.31
C ASP A 68 -9.95 1.26 30.39
N LEU A 69 -8.82 1.21 29.69
CA LEU A 69 -8.42 2.28 28.76
C LEU A 69 -9.29 2.24 27.50
N VAL A 70 -9.63 1.05 27.00
CA VAL A 70 -10.48 0.88 25.82
C VAL A 70 -11.89 1.40 26.12
N GLU A 71 -12.44 1.07 27.28
CA GLU A 71 -13.75 1.56 27.74
C GLU A 71 -13.77 3.08 27.93
N LEU A 72 -12.70 3.64 28.51
CA LEU A 72 -12.55 5.09 28.63
C LEU A 72 -12.56 5.78 27.25
N VAL A 73 -11.81 5.25 26.29
CA VAL A 73 -11.76 5.81 24.92
C VAL A 73 -13.12 5.73 24.23
N GLU A 74 -13.83 4.61 24.35
CA GLU A 74 -15.17 4.45 23.80
C GLU A 74 -16.16 5.46 24.39
N THR A 75 -16.20 5.54 25.72
CA THR A 75 -17.10 6.42 26.46
C THR A 75 -16.84 7.88 26.12
N TYR A 76 -15.57 8.27 26.10
CA TYR A 76 -15.16 9.63 25.75
C TYR A 76 -15.49 9.95 24.29
N ALA A 77 -15.15 9.08 23.34
CA ALA A 77 -15.41 9.31 21.92
C ALA A 77 -16.91 9.49 21.64
N LYS A 78 -17.76 8.67 22.27
CA LYS A 78 -19.23 8.79 22.18
C LYS A 78 -19.73 10.08 22.81
N ALA A 79 -19.28 10.42 24.02
CA ALA A 79 -19.69 11.64 24.70
C ALA A 79 -19.30 12.93 23.95
N GLN A 80 -18.19 12.90 23.22
CA GLN A 80 -17.70 14.04 22.43
C GLN A 80 -18.23 14.07 20.98
N GLY A 81 -19.05 13.08 20.57
CA GLY A 81 -19.54 13.00 19.20
C GLY A 81 -18.47 12.67 18.16
N MET A 82 -17.36 12.06 18.57
CA MET A 82 -16.26 11.62 17.69
C MET A 82 -16.40 10.15 17.26
N TRP A 83 -17.41 9.46 17.78
CA TRP A 83 -17.70 8.07 17.48
C TRP A 83 -18.48 7.94 16.16
N ARG A 84 -17.95 7.15 15.22
CA ARG A 84 -18.66 6.81 13.97
C ARG A 84 -19.71 5.74 14.22
N ASN A 85 -20.88 5.94 13.64
CA ASN A 85 -21.96 4.96 13.55
C ASN A 85 -22.17 4.52 12.08
N PRO A 86 -22.70 3.30 11.84
CA PRO A 86 -23.16 2.90 10.52
C PRO A 86 -24.21 3.86 9.97
N GLY A 87 -24.09 4.21 8.69
CA GLY A 87 -24.95 5.18 8.00
C GLY A 87 -24.64 6.65 8.30
N ASP A 88 -23.61 6.97 9.09
CA ASP A 88 -23.20 8.37 9.28
C ASP A 88 -22.68 8.97 7.96
N GLU A 89 -23.31 10.07 7.54
CA GLU A 89 -22.92 10.88 6.37
C GLU A 89 -22.62 12.32 6.80
N PRO A 90 -21.38 12.62 7.23
CA PRO A 90 -21.00 13.98 7.58
C PRO A 90 -21.03 14.92 6.37
N VAL A 91 -21.27 16.20 6.61
CA VAL A 91 -21.33 17.21 5.55
C VAL A 91 -19.93 17.69 5.19
N PHE A 92 -19.44 17.31 4.01
CA PHE A 92 -18.13 17.71 3.50
C PHE A 92 -18.22 18.78 2.41
N THR A 93 -17.13 19.50 2.20
CA THR A 93 -17.01 20.48 1.09
C THR A 93 -17.05 19.79 -0.28
N SER A 94 -16.53 18.58 -0.37
CA SER A 94 -16.59 17.74 -1.56
C SER A 94 -16.49 16.27 -1.16
N THR A 95 -17.17 15.41 -1.90
CA THR A 95 -17.21 13.97 -1.68
C THR A 95 -16.68 13.25 -2.91
N LEU A 96 -15.94 12.16 -2.66
CA LEU A 96 -15.60 11.14 -3.63
C LEU A 96 -16.04 9.80 -3.10
N GLU A 97 -16.48 8.93 -4.01
CA GLU A 97 -16.91 7.58 -3.70
C GLU A 97 -15.96 6.58 -4.35
N LEU A 98 -15.66 5.49 -3.64
CA LEU A 98 -14.89 4.36 -4.12
C LEU A 98 -15.64 3.08 -3.76
N ASP A 99 -16.08 2.35 -4.78
CA ASP A 99 -16.50 0.96 -4.59
C ASP A 99 -15.27 0.08 -4.39
N MET A 100 -15.22 -0.62 -3.26
CA MET A 100 -14.13 -1.54 -2.93
C MET A 100 -14.11 -2.76 -3.87
N GLY A 101 -15.23 -3.11 -4.51
CA GLY A 101 -15.34 -4.17 -5.51
C GLY A 101 -14.60 -3.87 -6.81
N ASP A 102 -14.41 -2.59 -7.15
CA ASP A 102 -13.68 -2.15 -8.34
C ASP A 102 -12.15 -2.11 -8.11
N VAL A 103 -11.70 -2.35 -6.88
CA VAL A 103 -10.27 -2.29 -6.55
C VAL A 103 -9.56 -3.56 -7.02
N GLU A 104 -8.72 -3.38 -8.04
CA GLU A 104 -7.84 -4.42 -8.57
C GLU A 104 -6.38 -4.30 -8.09
N ALA A 105 -5.65 -5.41 -8.17
CA ALA A 105 -4.22 -5.44 -7.94
C ALA A 105 -3.48 -4.47 -8.88
N SER A 106 -2.62 -3.64 -8.32
CA SER A 106 -1.94 -2.58 -9.07
C SER A 106 -0.55 -2.28 -8.52
N LEU A 107 0.27 -1.63 -9.34
CA LEU A 107 1.57 -1.07 -8.99
C LEU A 107 1.58 0.43 -9.25
N ALA A 108 2.53 1.13 -8.65
CA ALA A 108 2.77 2.55 -8.90
C ALA A 108 4.19 2.77 -9.42
N GLY A 109 4.32 3.57 -10.48
CA GLY A 109 5.60 3.90 -11.08
C GLY A 109 5.52 4.08 -12.60
N PRO A 110 6.67 4.12 -13.30
CA PRO A 110 8.02 3.93 -12.76
C PRO A 110 8.60 5.17 -12.07
N LYS A 111 7.97 6.35 -12.21
CA LYS A 111 8.57 7.63 -11.77
C LYS A 111 7.92 8.24 -10.54
N ARG A 112 6.59 8.08 -10.35
CA ARG A 112 5.86 8.75 -9.26
C ARG A 112 4.85 7.81 -8.58
N PRO A 113 4.61 7.97 -7.26
CA PRO A 113 3.68 7.11 -6.51
C PRO A 113 2.21 7.15 -6.98
N GLN A 114 1.79 8.24 -7.61
CA GLN A 114 0.44 8.39 -8.16
C GLN A 114 0.26 7.76 -9.55
N ASP A 115 1.35 7.32 -10.19
CA ASP A 115 1.32 6.68 -11.51
C ASP A 115 0.86 5.22 -11.36
N ARG A 116 -0.41 5.02 -10.98
CA ARG A 116 -1.03 3.69 -10.82
C ARG A 116 -1.18 3.00 -12.16
N VAL A 117 -0.77 1.74 -12.22
CA VAL A 117 -0.94 0.81 -13.35
C VAL A 117 -1.55 -0.48 -12.81
N ALA A 118 -2.60 -0.97 -13.46
CA ALA A 118 -3.17 -2.29 -13.15
C ALA A 118 -2.10 -3.37 -13.34
N LEU A 119 -2.07 -4.40 -12.48
CA LEU A 119 -0.99 -5.39 -12.48
C LEU A 119 -0.86 -6.09 -13.84
N GLY A 120 -1.98 -6.37 -14.52
CA GLY A 120 -2.00 -6.96 -15.86
C GLY A 120 -1.41 -6.07 -16.96
N ASP A 121 -1.42 -4.74 -16.76
CA ASP A 121 -0.96 -3.75 -17.75
C ASP A 121 0.51 -3.33 -17.56
N VAL A 122 1.16 -3.79 -16.49
CA VAL A 122 2.55 -3.43 -16.16
C VAL A 122 3.52 -3.67 -17.32
N PRO A 123 3.48 -4.81 -18.05
CA PRO A 123 4.38 -5.02 -19.19
C PRO A 123 4.22 -3.98 -20.28
N LYS A 124 2.97 -3.60 -20.59
CA LYS A 124 2.63 -2.59 -21.60
C LYS A 124 3.08 -1.19 -21.16
N ALA A 125 2.81 -0.84 -19.89
CA ALA A 125 3.22 0.45 -19.34
C ALA A 125 4.74 0.61 -19.27
N PHE A 126 5.47 -0.47 -18.94
CA PHE A 126 6.93 -0.48 -18.96
C PHE A 126 7.48 -0.23 -20.36
N ALA A 127 6.98 -0.97 -21.37
CA ALA A 127 7.40 -0.79 -22.76
C ALA A 127 7.17 0.64 -23.26
N ALA A 128 5.98 1.21 -23.00
CA ALA A 128 5.64 2.58 -23.38
C ALA A 128 6.51 3.62 -22.65
N SER A 129 6.79 3.44 -21.36
CA SER A 129 7.69 4.35 -20.62
C SER A 129 9.10 4.33 -21.19
N ALA A 130 9.62 3.17 -21.58
CA ALA A 130 10.94 3.03 -22.17
C ALA A 130 11.02 3.64 -23.59
N GLU A 131 9.90 3.69 -24.31
CA GLU A 131 9.78 4.38 -25.60
C GLU A 131 9.68 5.91 -25.47
N LEU A 132 9.27 6.45 -24.33
CA LEU A 132 9.13 7.91 -24.14
C LEU A 132 10.43 8.60 -23.68
N GLU A 133 11.44 7.85 -23.23
CA GLU A 133 12.75 8.41 -22.83
C GLU A 133 13.67 8.77 -24.02
N LEU A 134 13.09 9.21 -25.14
CA LEU A 134 13.75 9.46 -26.44
C LEU A 134 14.72 10.66 -26.40
N ASN A 135 15.89 10.44 -25.79
CA ASN A 135 17.19 10.55 -26.47
C ASN A 135 17.86 9.15 -26.63
N ALA A 136 17.13 8.07 -26.35
CA ALA A 136 17.65 6.69 -26.32
C ALA A 136 17.19 5.82 -27.51
N ALA A 137 16.86 6.42 -28.66
CA ALA A 137 16.32 5.73 -29.84
C ALA A 137 17.26 4.67 -30.48
N GLN A 138 18.42 4.38 -29.89
CA GLN A 138 19.38 3.36 -30.36
C GLN A 138 20.14 2.69 -29.20
N LYS A 139 19.49 2.35 -28.09
CA LYS A 139 20.07 1.32 -27.19
C LYS A 139 19.51 -0.04 -27.57
N ASP A 140 20.38 -0.85 -28.16
CA ASP A 140 20.15 -2.27 -28.37
C ASP A 140 19.74 -2.88 -27.02
N ARG A 141 18.46 -3.24 -26.85
CA ARG A 141 17.90 -3.79 -25.58
C ARG A 141 18.30 -5.25 -25.39
N GLN A 142 19.48 -5.63 -25.87
CA GLN A 142 19.98 -6.99 -25.75
C GLN A 142 20.29 -7.29 -24.29
N PRO A 143 20.03 -8.53 -23.84
CA PRO A 143 20.50 -8.98 -22.55
C PRO A 143 22.02 -8.78 -22.42
N VAL A 144 22.45 -8.31 -21.25
CA VAL A 144 23.86 -8.11 -20.95
C VAL A 144 24.41 -9.37 -20.28
N ASP A 145 25.44 -9.96 -20.88
CA ASP A 145 26.18 -11.07 -20.27
C ASP A 145 27.00 -10.57 -19.07
N TYR A 146 26.94 -11.29 -17.95
CA TYR A 146 27.77 -11.03 -16.77
C TYR A 146 28.09 -12.33 -16.03
N THR A 147 29.12 -12.30 -15.20
CA THR A 147 29.50 -13.44 -14.34
C THR A 147 29.26 -13.10 -12.89
N MET A 148 28.67 -14.02 -12.14
CA MET A 148 28.49 -13.89 -10.70
C MET A 148 28.77 -15.24 -10.03
N ASN A 149 29.61 -15.24 -8.99
CA ASN A 149 30.08 -16.46 -8.31
C ASN A 149 30.66 -17.51 -9.29
N GLY A 150 31.35 -17.06 -10.33
CA GLY A 150 31.94 -17.92 -11.36
C GLY A 150 30.95 -18.55 -12.34
N GLN A 151 29.66 -18.17 -12.29
CA GLN A 151 28.63 -18.64 -13.22
C GLN A 151 28.22 -17.52 -14.19
N PRO A 152 28.13 -17.79 -15.50
CA PRO A 152 27.65 -16.82 -16.49
C PRO A 152 26.12 -16.69 -16.42
N TYR A 153 25.64 -15.46 -16.61
CA TYR A 153 24.23 -15.10 -16.61
C TYR A 153 23.95 -14.01 -17.66
N GLN A 154 22.69 -13.92 -18.07
CA GLN A 154 22.19 -12.83 -18.92
C GLN A 154 21.20 -11.99 -18.14
N LEU A 155 21.42 -10.67 -18.12
CA LEU A 155 20.50 -9.71 -17.51
C LEU A 155 19.66 -9.05 -18.61
N PRO A 156 18.38 -9.45 -18.78
CA PRO A 156 17.51 -8.83 -19.75
C PRO A 156 17.08 -7.42 -19.31
N ASP A 157 16.65 -6.60 -20.27
CA ASP A 157 15.97 -5.35 -19.97
C ASP A 157 14.69 -5.59 -19.14
N GLY A 158 14.39 -4.68 -18.21
CA GLY A 158 13.28 -4.83 -17.26
C GLY A 158 13.48 -5.89 -16.17
N ALA A 159 14.68 -6.51 -16.05
CA ALA A 159 14.97 -7.43 -14.97
C ALA A 159 14.84 -6.76 -13.59
N VAL A 160 14.12 -7.42 -12.68
CA VAL A 160 14.08 -7.01 -11.28
C VAL A 160 15.42 -7.31 -10.63
N VAL A 161 16.17 -6.27 -10.26
CA VAL A 161 17.46 -6.39 -9.58
C VAL A 161 17.37 -6.13 -8.07
N ILE A 162 16.33 -5.44 -7.62
CA ILE A 162 16.04 -5.18 -6.21
C ILE A 162 14.60 -5.58 -5.93
N ALA A 163 14.39 -6.39 -4.90
CA ALA A 163 13.06 -6.76 -4.41
C ALA A 163 13.02 -6.56 -2.88
N ALA A 164 12.48 -5.42 -2.45
CA ALA A 164 12.49 -5.04 -1.04
C ALA A 164 11.07 -4.99 -0.48
N ILE A 165 10.80 -5.76 0.57
CA ILE A 165 9.64 -5.55 1.44
C ILE A 165 10.08 -4.61 2.55
N THR A 166 9.65 -3.35 2.44
CA THR A 166 10.11 -2.24 3.28
C THR A 166 8.97 -1.26 3.57
N SER A 167 9.30 -0.15 4.24
CA SER A 167 8.43 0.93 4.68
C SER A 167 7.46 0.55 5.78
N CYS A 168 7.20 1.47 6.70
CA CYS A 168 6.15 1.35 7.71
C CYS A 168 4.76 1.18 7.07
N THR A 169 4.55 1.68 5.84
CA THR A 169 3.27 1.62 5.12
C THR A 169 2.74 0.20 4.94
N ASN A 170 3.61 -0.78 4.65
CA ASN A 170 3.23 -2.18 4.44
C ASN A 170 3.69 -3.10 5.57
N THR A 171 4.81 -2.77 6.23
CA THR A 171 5.38 -3.66 7.25
C THR A 171 4.69 -3.55 8.61
N SER A 172 3.87 -2.52 8.82
CA SER A 172 2.98 -2.41 9.99
C SER A 172 1.68 -3.20 9.83
N ASN A 173 1.44 -3.80 8.66
CA ASN A 173 0.24 -4.55 8.35
C ASN A 173 0.54 -6.06 8.36
N PRO A 174 0.15 -6.78 9.42
CA PRO A 174 0.46 -8.20 9.56
C PRO A 174 -0.15 -9.05 8.44
N SER A 175 -1.33 -8.67 7.93
CA SER A 175 -2.06 -9.43 6.92
C SER A 175 -1.27 -9.56 5.61
N VAL A 176 -0.71 -8.44 5.11
CA VAL A 176 0.11 -8.46 3.88
C VAL A 176 1.47 -9.14 4.09
N LEU A 177 2.08 -9.02 5.26
CA LEU A 177 3.32 -9.73 5.57
C LEU A 177 3.10 -11.25 5.66
N MET A 178 2.02 -11.68 6.31
CA MET A 178 1.62 -13.09 6.37
C MET A 178 1.29 -13.63 4.98
N ALA A 179 0.54 -12.88 4.17
CA ALA A 179 0.27 -13.26 2.79
C ALA A 179 1.55 -13.43 1.96
N ALA A 180 2.52 -12.52 2.10
CA ALA A 180 3.83 -12.63 1.45
C ALA A 180 4.59 -13.90 1.89
N GLY A 181 4.58 -14.21 3.19
CA GLY A 181 5.18 -15.42 3.73
C GLY A 181 4.51 -16.71 3.23
N LEU A 182 3.18 -16.75 3.19
CA LEU A 182 2.41 -17.87 2.66
C LEU A 182 2.67 -18.08 1.16
N LEU A 183 2.74 -16.99 0.38
CA LEU A 183 3.10 -17.03 -1.03
C LEU A 183 4.52 -17.58 -1.23
N ALA A 184 5.48 -17.11 -0.44
CA ALA A 184 6.86 -17.60 -0.49
C ALA A 184 6.94 -19.10 -0.14
N LYS A 185 6.22 -19.55 0.90
CA LYS A 185 6.14 -20.97 1.27
C LYS A 185 5.61 -21.81 0.12
N LYS A 186 4.52 -21.38 -0.53
CA LYS A 186 3.95 -22.08 -1.69
C LYS A 186 4.92 -22.11 -2.87
N ALA A 187 5.59 -21.00 -3.17
CA ALA A 187 6.58 -20.93 -4.23
C ALA A 187 7.74 -21.92 -4.00
N VAL A 188 8.29 -21.96 -2.78
CA VAL A 188 9.36 -22.91 -2.41
C VAL A 188 8.88 -24.36 -2.49
N THR A 189 7.66 -24.64 -2.04
CA THR A 189 7.07 -25.99 -2.12
C THR A 189 6.92 -26.45 -3.58
N LEU A 190 6.65 -25.53 -4.50
CA LEU A 190 6.59 -25.77 -5.94
C LEU A 190 7.97 -25.75 -6.62
N GLY A 191 9.07 -25.66 -5.86
CA GLY A 191 10.44 -25.68 -6.38
C GLY A 191 10.90 -24.36 -7.02
N LEU A 192 10.12 -23.29 -6.91
CA LEU A 192 10.49 -21.99 -7.46
C LEU A 192 11.62 -21.36 -6.64
N LYS A 193 12.54 -20.70 -7.34
CA LYS A 193 13.66 -19.95 -6.77
C LYS A 193 13.72 -18.57 -7.42
N ARG A 194 14.13 -17.56 -6.65
CA ARG A 194 14.42 -16.25 -7.25
C ARG A 194 15.61 -16.35 -8.18
N GLN A 195 15.67 -15.45 -9.15
CA GLN A 195 16.86 -15.27 -9.96
C GLN A 195 18.04 -14.81 -9.09
N PRO A 196 19.28 -15.26 -9.38
CA PRO A 196 20.39 -15.09 -8.47
C PRO A 196 20.82 -13.62 -8.33
N TRP A 197 20.62 -12.79 -9.36
CA TRP A 197 20.93 -11.35 -9.36
C TRP A 197 19.99 -10.49 -8.52
N VAL A 198 18.86 -11.03 -8.09
CA VAL A 198 17.86 -10.27 -7.33
C VAL A 198 18.38 -10.02 -5.93
N LYS A 199 18.69 -8.77 -5.59
CA LYS A 199 18.98 -8.36 -4.22
C LYS A 199 17.67 -8.22 -3.44
N ALA A 200 17.27 -9.32 -2.78
CA ALA A 200 16.07 -9.37 -1.95
C ALA A 200 16.35 -8.87 -0.52
N SER A 201 15.44 -8.08 0.05
CA SER A 201 15.51 -7.62 1.44
C SER A 201 14.14 -7.56 2.11
N LEU A 202 14.12 -7.74 3.43
CA LEU A 202 12.94 -7.58 4.29
C LEU A 202 13.35 -6.73 5.49
N ALA A 203 12.70 -5.58 5.67
CA ALA A 203 12.97 -4.65 6.78
C ALA A 203 11.65 -4.40 7.55
N PRO A 204 11.34 -5.21 8.58
CA PRO A 204 10.09 -5.07 9.32
C PRO A 204 10.06 -3.78 10.15
N GLY A 205 8.94 -3.05 10.07
CA GLY A 205 8.65 -1.87 10.86
C GLY A 205 8.29 -2.23 12.29
N SER A 206 9.30 -2.33 13.15
CA SER A 206 9.23 -2.73 14.56
C SER A 206 8.91 -4.21 14.82
N LYS A 207 9.33 -4.71 16.00
CA LYS A 207 8.90 -6.02 16.50
C LYS A 207 7.44 -5.87 16.91
N GLY A 208 6.52 -6.47 16.16
CA GLY A 208 5.17 -6.70 16.69
C GLY A 208 5.31 -7.46 17.99
N SER A 209 4.96 -6.85 19.11
CA SER A 209 4.89 -7.51 20.41
C SER A 209 3.81 -8.58 20.28
N VAL A 210 4.24 -9.83 20.15
CA VAL A 210 3.41 -11.02 20.39
C VAL A 210 3.43 -11.29 21.89
#